data_AF-A0A433DXN5-F1
#
_entry.id   AF-A0A433DXN5-F1
#
_cell.length_a   1.000
_cell.length_b   1.000
_cell.length_c   1.000
_cell.angle_alpha   90.00
_cell.angle_beta   90.00
_cell.angle_gamma   90.00
#
_symmetry.space_group_name_H-M   'P 1'
#
loop_
_entity.id
_entity.type
_entity.pdbx_description
1 polymer ?
#
loop_
_entity_poly.entity_id
_entity_poly.type
_entity_poly.pdbx_seq_one_letter_code
_entity_poly.pdbx_strand_id
1 'polypeptide(L)'
;MLGAMAEGLDTEDGLKHSEGWHRAAGNLTVSLQHVSEARRWAMEGSRWNPGGRLRRTGPRPPAFAEDARWGRVCTRVLALTRTLKGLSDDSELVPPSPDFLRLLCEVLEKAGHICAVESELLSGPGTDELRESRDAAFREAWSAIGSLTDAFHRQAPSTSAVGGELLLEARQLMTELAPST
;
A
#
# COMPACT_ATOMS: atom_id res chain seq x y z
N MET A 1 -5.00 -6.66 -3.51
CA MET A 1 -3.91 -7.22 -2.68
C MET A 1 -4.04 -6.80 -1.22
N LEU A 2 -4.02 -5.49 -0.87
CA LEU A 2 -4.19 -5.05 0.53
C LEU A 2 -5.50 -5.57 1.17
N GLY A 3 -6.63 -5.50 0.46
CA GLY A 3 -7.88 -6.12 0.94
C GLY A 3 -7.79 -7.64 1.13
N ALA A 4 -7.09 -8.36 0.24
CA ALA A 4 -6.87 -9.80 0.39
C ALA A 4 -5.92 -10.14 1.56
N MET A 5 -4.99 -9.23 1.90
CA MET A 5 -4.17 -9.36 3.12
C MET A 5 -5.02 -9.15 4.36
N ALA A 6 -5.87 -8.12 4.37
CA ALA A 6 -6.79 -7.84 5.49
C ALA A 6 -7.73 -9.01 5.75
N GLU A 7 -8.38 -9.53 4.69
CA GLU A 7 -9.27 -10.68 4.78
C GLU A 7 -8.53 -11.93 5.27
N GLY A 8 -7.35 -12.22 4.74
CA GLY A 8 -6.60 -13.41 5.15
C GLY A 8 -6.09 -13.31 6.59
N LEU A 9 -5.59 -12.15 7.03
CA LEU A 9 -5.09 -11.96 8.40
C LEU A 9 -6.19 -12.07 9.47
N ASP A 10 -7.45 -11.86 9.13
CA ASP A 10 -8.59 -12.04 10.04
C ASP A 10 -8.95 -13.52 10.27
N THR A 11 -8.34 -14.44 9.52
CA THR A 11 -8.55 -15.89 9.67
C THR A 11 -7.52 -16.54 10.59
N GLU A 12 -7.92 -17.62 11.27
CA GLU A 12 -7.09 -18.37 12.24
C GLU A 12 -5.78 -18.92 11.63
N ASP A 13 -5.76 -19.15 10.32
CA ASP A 13 -4.62 -19.66 9.55
C ASP A 13 -4.04 -18.62 8.56
N GLY A 14 -4.34 -17.34 8.78
CA GLY A 14 -4.09 -16.27 7.82
C GLY A 14 -2.65 -16.16 7.32
N LEU A 15 -1.69 -16.39 8.20
CA LEU A 15 -0.26 -16.31 7.90
C LEU A 15 0.21 -17.33 6.85
N LYS A 16 -0.53 -18.42 6.59
CA LYS A 16 -0.22 -19.38 5.52
C LYS A 16 -0.19 -18.73 4.13
N HIS A 17 -0.87 -17.60 3.96
CA HIS A 17 -0.91 -16.86 2.69
C HIS A 17 0.22 -15.82 2.54
N SER A 18 1.04 -15.64 3.58
CA SER A 18 2.07 -14.59 3.66
C SER A 18 3.10 -14.66 2.53
N GLU A 19 3.51 -15.86 2.11
CA GLU A 19 4.42 -16.03 0.97
C GLU A 19 3.80 -15.50 -0.34
N GLY A 20 2.51 -15.78 -0.55
CA GLY A 20 1.75 -15.30 -1.69
C GLY A 20 1.67 -13.77 -1.72
N TRP A 21 1.41 -13.16 -0.57
CA TRP A 21 1.38 -11.69 -0.44
C TRP A 21 2.75 -11.06 -0.66
N HIS A 22 3.81 -11.65 -0.10
CA HIS A 22 5.17 -11.14 -0.29
C HIS A 22 5.60 -11.18 -1.76
N ARG A 23 5.30 -12.28 -2.46
CA ARG A 23 5.52 -12.40 -3.91
C ARG A 23 4.71 -11.35 -4.68
N ALA A 24 3.44 -11.18 -4.34
CA ALA A 24 2.59 -10.17 -4.99
C ALA A 24 3.12 -8.74 -4.77
N ALA A 25 3.59 -8.41 -3.57
CA ALA A 25 4.20 -7.13 -3.25
C ALA A 25 5.50 -6.89 -4.05
N GLY A 26 6.34 -7.93 -4.21
CA GLY A 26 7.51 -7.86 -5.08
C GLY A 26 7.14 -7.55 -6.54
N ASN A 27 6.07 -8.18 -7.06
CA ASN A 27 5.58 -7.93 -8.41
C ASN A 27 5.01 -6.51 -8.60
N LEU A 28 4.47 -5.88 -7.56
CA LEU A 28 4.04 -4.47 -7.62
C LEU A 28 5.23 -3.55 -7.88
N THR A 29 6.36 -3.76 -7.18
CA THR A 29 7.58 -2.99 -7.38
C THR A 29 8.12 -3.12 -8.81
N VAL A 30 8.12 -4.34 -9.37
CA VAL A 30 8.52 -4.58 -10.77
C VAL A 30 7.56 -3.89 -11.74
N SER A 31 6.25 -3.99 -11.49
CA SER A 31 5.23 -3.34 -12.34
C SER A 31 5.41 -1.82 -12.37
N LEU A 32 5.71 -1.21 -11.22
CA LEU A 32 5.96 0.23 -11.13
C LEU A 32 7.23 0.64 -11.89
N GLN A 33 8.28 -0.18 -11.87
CA GLN A 33 9.49 0.06 -12.66
C GLN A 33 9.16 0.09 -14.16
N HIS A 34 8.38 -0.88 -14.66
CA HIS A 34 7.94 -0.91 -16.05
C HIS A 34 7.11 0.33 -16.43
N VAL A 35 6.22 0.78 -15.54
CA VAL A 35 5.43 2.01 -15.75
C VAL A 35 6.34 3.25 -15.82
N SER A 36 7.32 3.34 -14.92
CA SER A 36 8.29 4.44 -14.87
C SER A 36 9.16 4.49 -16.13
N GLU A 37 9.59 3.33 -16.63
CA GLU A 37 10.33 3.20 -17.88
C GLU A 37 9.48 3.58 -19.09
N ALA A 38 8.25 3.06 -19.19
CA ALA A 38 7.32 3.40 -20.26
C ALA A 38 7.07 4.92 -20.32
N ARG A 39 6.95 5.58 -19.17
CA ARG A 39 6.83 7.03 -19.06
C ARG A 39 8.06 7.76 -19.56
N ARG A 40 9.26 7.30 -19.18
CA ARG A 40 10.53 7.84 -19.67
C ARG A 40 10.61 7.75 -21.19
N TRP A 41 10.25 6.60 -21.77
CA TRP A 41 10.20 6.41 -23.22
C TRP A 41 9.16 7.30 -23.91
N ALA A 42 7.98 7.49 -23.32
CA ALA A 42 6.95 8.38 -23.87
C ALA A 42 7.43 9.85 -23.93
N MET A 43 8.14 10.32 -22.91
CA MET A 43 8.75 11.66 -22.92
C MET A 43 9.92 11.77 -23.89
N GLU A 44 10.76 10.74 -23.99
CA GLU A 44 11.85 10.76 -24.95
C GLU A 44 11.28 10.76 -26.37
N GLY A 45 10.29 9.91 -26.67
CA GLY A 45 9.61 9.90 -27.97
C GLY A 45 8.98 11.24 -28.38
N SER A 46 8.48 12.04 -27.42
CA SER A 46 7.95 13.38 -27.72
C SER A 46 9.05 14.38 -28.11
N ARG A 47 10.27 14.23 -27.59
CA ARG A 47 11.45 15.02 -28.03
C ARG A 47 11.82 14.73 -29.49
N TRP A 48 11.61 13.50 -29.94
CA TRP A 48 11.94 13.06 -31.30
C TRP A 48 10.81 13.37 -32.32
N ASN A 49 9.67 13.91 -31.87
CA ASN A 49 8.57 14.38 -32.72
C ASN A 49 8.11 15.80 -32.33
N PRO A 50 8.98 16.82 -32.46
CA PRO A 50 8.72 18.18 -32.00
C PRO A 50 7.55 18.86 -32.74
N GLY A 51 7.16 18.34 -33.92
CA GLY A 51 6.04 18.85 -34.72
C GLY A 51 4.73 18.09 -34.56
N GLY A 52 4.63 17.10 -33.66
CA GLY A 52 3.40 16.33 -33.45
C GLY A 52 2.91 15.56 -34.70
N ARG A 53 3.78 15.33 -35.69
CA ARG A 53 3.40 14.77 -37.01
C ARG A 53 3.17 13.26 -36.96
N LEU A 54 3.60 12.58 -35.90
CA LEU A 54 3.21 11.19 -35.62
C LEU A 54 1.77 11.15 -35.08
N ARG A 55 0.93 10.35 -35.74
CA ARG A 55 -0.53 10.19 -35.50
C ARG A 55 -0.96 9.68 -34.11
N ARG A 56 -0.05 9.51 -33.16
CA ARG A 56 -0.33 8.95 -31.83
C ARG A 56 0.13 9.90 -30.72
N THR A 57 -0.64 10.94 -30.48
CA THR A 57 -0.62 11.68 -29.22
C THR A 57 -1.50 10.93 -28.23
N GLY A 58 -0.88 10.10 -27.39
CA GLY A 58 -1.55 9.49 -26.25
C GLY A 58 -1.85 10.52 -25.15
N PRO A 59 -2.66 10.17 -24.15
CA PRO A 59 -2.88 11.02 -22.98
C PRO A 59 -1.55 11.38 -22.32
N ARG A 60 -1.48 12.60 -21.75
CA ARG A 60 -0.29 13.05 -21.02
C ARG A 60 -0.07 12.10 -19.83
N PRO A 61 1.13 11.50 -19.70
CA PRO A 61 1.40 10.62 -18.57
C PRO A 61 1.35 11.40 -17.24
N PRO A 62 1.05 10.73 -16.11
CA PRO A 62 1.13 11.34 -14.78
C PRO A 62 2.53 11.90 -14.49
N ALA A 63 2.63 12.81 -13.51
CA ALA A 63 3.91 13.41 -13.13
C ALA A 63 4.88 12.39 -12.50
N PHE A 64 6.19 12.53 -12.72
CA PHE A 64 7.22 11.66 -12.10
C PHE A 64 7.16 11.61 -10.58
N ALA A 65 6.68 12.68 -9.93
CA ALA A 65 6.46 12.70 -8.49
C ALA A 65 5.52 11.56 -8.03
N GLU A 66 4.57 11.15 -8.87
CA GLU A 66 3.69 10.01 -8.61
C GLU A 66 4.46 8.69 -8.56
N ASP A 67 5.46 8.48 -9.43
CA ASP A 67 6.24 7.23 -9.42
C ASP A 67 7.03 7.10 -8.12
N ALA A 68 7.58 8.22 -7.63
CA ALA A 68 8.27 8.25 -6.35
C ALA A 68 7.33 7.97 -5.17
N ARG A 69 6.10 8.54 -5.16
CA ARG A 69 5.09 8.26 -4.12
C ARG A 69 4.71 6.78 -4.13
N TRP A 70 4.32 6.25 -5.28
CA TRP A 70 3.94 4.84 -5.42
C TRP A 70 5.10 3.88 -5.15
N GLY A 71 6.34 4.29 -5.39
CA GLY A 71 7.53 3.53 -5.03
C GLY A 71 7.69 3.40 -3.52
N ARG A 72 7.44 4.48 -2.79
CA ARG A 72 7.41 4.43 -1.32
C ARG A 72 6.25 3.58 -0.81
N VAL A 73 5.05 3.70 -1.37
CA VAL A 73 3.90 2.82 -1.06
C VAL A 73 4.27 1.34 -1.26
N CYS A 74 4.81 0.97 -2.42
CA CYS A 74 5.23 -0.42 -2.70
C CYS A 74 6.30 -0.90 -1.71
N THR A 75 7.22 -0.03 -1.30
CA THR A 75 8.24 -0.35 -0.30
C THR A 75 7.62 -0.69 1.06
N ARG A 76 6.64 0.10 1.53
CA ARG A 76 5.94 -0.16 2.81
C ARG A 76 5.16 -1.46 2.78
N VAL A 77 4.46 -1.70 1.69
CA VAL A 77 3.74 -2.96 1.46
C VAL A 77 4.68 -4.16 1.46
N LEU A 78 5.82 -4.04 0.77
CA LEU A 78 6.82 -5.11 0.73
C LEU A 78 7.40 -5.39 2.13
N ALA A 79 7.66 -4.34 2.92
CA ALA A 79 8.12 -4.48 4.30
C ALA A 79 7.09 -5.19 5.17
N LEU A 80 5.82 -4.77 5.14
CA LEU A 80 4.72 -5.43 5.86
C LEU A 80 4.63 -6.92 5.52
N THR A 81 4.59 -7.25 4.22
CA THR A 81 4.49 -8.65 3.78
C THR A 81 5.73 -9.47 4.11
N ARG A 82 6.92 -8.87 4.11
CA ARG A 82 8.17 -9.52 4.55
C ARG A 82 8.11 -9.88 6.03
N THR A 83 7.66 -8.98 6.88
CA THR A 83 7.52 -9.22 8.32
C THR A 83 6.49 -10.31 8.60
N LEU A 84 5.35 -10.28 7.92
CA LEU A 84 4.32 -11.34 8.03
C LEU A 84 4.81 -12.70 7.52
N LYS A 85 5.61 -12.71 6.45
CA LYS A 85 6.26 -13.94 5.96
C LYS A 85 7.28 -14.47 6.98
N GLY A 86 8.06 -13.58 7.59
CA GLY A 86 9.00 -13.95 8.66
C GLY A 86 8.31 -14.67 9.81
N LEU A 87 7.13 -14.20 10.25
CA LEU A 87 6.30 -14.89 11.24
C LEU A 87 5.86 -16.30 10.83
N SER A 88 5.66 -16.54 9.54
CA SER A 88 5.28 -17.87 9.03
C SER A 88 6.48 -18.80 8.87
N ASP A 89 7.66 -18.26 8.58
CA ASP A 89 8.88 -19.03 8.32
C ASP A 89 9.65 -19.39 9.60
N ASP A 90 9.55 -18.55 10.64
CA ASP A 90 10.31 -18.66 11.88
C ASP A 90 9.40 -18.86 13.09
N SER A 91 9.36 -20.10 13.60
CA SER A 91 8.57 -20.48 14.77
C SER A 91 9.08 -19.88 16.10
N GLU A 92 10.28 -19.32 16.13
CA GLU A 92 10.81 -18.64 17.33
C GLU A 92 10.24 -17.22 17.47
N LEU A 93 9.74 -16.63 16.37
CA LEU A 93 9.08 -15.33 16.42
C LEU A 93 7.67 -15.47 17.02
N VAL A 94 7.42 -14.68 18.06
CA VAL A 94 6.09 -14.64 18.68
C VAL A 94 5.20 -13.66 17.91
N PRO A 95 4.05 -14.10 17.37
CA PRO A 95 3.15 -13.22 16.65
C PRO A 95 2.56 -12.15 17.57
N PRO A 96 2.21 -10.96 17.05
CA PRO A 96 1.44 -9.97 17.79
C PRO A 96 0.12 -10.53 18.31
N SER A 97 -0.47 -9.85 19.30
CA SER A 97 -1.77 -10.25 19.83
C SER A 97 -2.86 -10.28 18.74
N PRO A 98 -3.89 -11.15 18.88
CA PRO A 98 -5.00 -11.18 17.93
C PRO A 98 -5.70 -9.83 17.75
N ASP A 99 -5.84 -9.04 18.83
CA ASP A 99 -6.40 -7.69 18.77
C ASP A 99 -5.55 -6.75 17.90
N PHE A 100 -4.22 -6.83 18.01
CA PHE A 100 -3.32 -6.06 17.15
C PHE A 100 -3.46 -6.47 15.68
N LEU A 101 -3.51 -7.77 15.38
CA LEU A 101 -3.65 -8.25 14.01
C LEU A 101 -4.98 -7.82 13.39
N ARG A 102 -6.09 -7.92 14.15
CA ARG A 102 -7.41 -7.44 13.73
C ARG A 102 -7.40 -5.94 13.38
N LEU A 103 -6.78 -5.12 14.23
CA LEU A 103 -6.63 -3.68 13.97
C LEU A 103 -5.71 -3.40 12.76
N LEU A 104 -4.70 -4.22 12.54
CA LEU A 104 -3.87 -4.15 11.33
C LEU A 104 -4.70 -4.48 10.08
N CYS A 105 -5.60 -5.47 10.14
CA CYS A 105 -6.55 -5.76 9.06
C CYS A 105 -7.40 -4.53 8.71
N GLU A 106 -7.97 -3.86 9.71
CA GLU A 106 -8.77 -2.64 9.51
C GLU A 106 -7.95 -1.56 8.77
N VAL A 107 -6.70 -1.32 9.18
CA VAL A 107 -5.82 -0.36 8.49
C VAL A 107 -5.57 -0.77 7.03
N LEU A 108 -5.26 -2.05 6.78
CA LEU A 108 -4.99 -2.58 5.44
C LEU A 108 -6.22 -2.53 4.53
N GLU A 109 -7.41 -2.77 5.07
CA GLU A 109 -8.67 -2.66 4.36
C GLU A 109 -8.90 -1.22 3.88
N LYS A 110 -8.77 -0.24 4.78
CA LYS A 110 -8.92 1.18 4.43
C LYS A 110 -7.84 1.65 3.46
N ALA A 111 -6.60 1.21 3.61
CA ALA A 111 -5.54 1.47 2.64
C ALA A 111 -5.87 0.87 1.25
N GLY A 112 -6.45 -0.33 1.23
CA GLY A 112 -6.95 -0.97 0.01
C GLY A 112 -8.06 -0.16 -0.66
N HIS A 113 -9.02 0.34 0.11
CA HIS A 113 -10.10 1.20 -0.36
C HIS A 113 -9.56 2.51 -0.96
N ILE A 114 -8.62 3.17 -0.28
CA ILE A 114 -7.97 4.40 -0.79
C ILE A 114 -7.31 4.13 -2.14
N CYS A 115 -6.54 3.04 -2.26
CA CYS A 115 -5.89 2.67 -3.52
C CYS A 115 -6.92 2.39 -4.65
N ALA A 116 -8.05 1.77 -4.34
CA ALA A 116 -9.11 1.52 -5.31
C ALA A 116 -9.71 2.84 -5.83
N VAL A 117 -10.05 3.76 -4.91
CA VAL A 117 -10.56 5.08 -5.26
C VAL A 117 -9.52 5.89 -6.05
N GLU A 118 -8.24 5.87 -5.66
CA GLU A 118 -7.19 6.56 -6.43
C GLU A 118 -7.05 6.00 -7.86
N SER A 119 -7.22 4.69 -8.05
CA SER A 119 -7.23 4.09 -9.39
C SER A 119 -8.40 4.59 -10.25
N GLU A 120 -9.58 4.80 -9.65
CA GLU A 120 -10.73 5.37 -10.34
C GLU A 120 -10.49 6.85 -10.70
N LEU A 121 -9.96 7.63 -9.76
CA LEU A 121 -9.61 9.04 -9.97
C LEU A 121 -8.53 9.22 -11.05
N LEU A 122 -7.61 8.27 -11.21
CA LEU A 122 -6.63 8.28 -12.29
C LEU A 122 -7.24 7.98 -13.68
N SER A 123 -8.40 7.33 -13.72
CA SER A 123 -9.05 6.89 -14.96
C SER A 123 -10.00 7.93 -15.56
N GLY A 124 -10.36 8.99 -14.83
CA GLY A 124 -11.30 10.01 -15.31
C GLY A 124 -11.49 11.20 -14.36
N PRO A 125 -12.35 12.17 -14.71
CA PRO A 125 -12.69 13.28 -13.83
C PRO A 125 -13.48 12.74 -12.62
N GLY A 126 -12.78 12.53 -11.51
CA GLY A 126 -13.37 12.06 -10.27
C GLY A 126 -14.50 12.95 -9.76
N THR A 127 -15.51 12.33 -9.17
CA THR A 127 -16.63 13.04 -8.52
C THR A 127 -16.24 13.48 -7.12
N ASP A 128 -16.98 14.44 -6.56
CA ASP A 128 -16.73 14.91 -5.19
C ASP A 128 -17.04 13.81 -4.16
N GLU A 129 -18.01 12.94 -4.44
CA GLU A 129 -18.32 11.78 -3.60
C GLU A 129 -17.16 10.78 -3.54
N LEU A 130 -16.44 10.57 -4.65
CA LEU A 130 -15.24 9.72 -4.66
C LEU A 130 -14.13 10.33 -3.81
N ARG A 131 -13.91 11.64 -3.91
CA ARG A 131 -12.92 12.34 -3.07
C ARG A 131 -13.29 12.28 -1.59
N GLU A 132 -14.56 12.50 -1.26
CA GLU A 132 -15.06 12.41 0.11
C GLU A 132 -14.93 11.00 0.67
N SER A 133 -15.24 9.97 -0.13
CA SER A 133 -15.06 8.56 0.25
C SER A 133 -13.60 8.22 0.55
N ARG A 134 -12.66 8.70 -0.29
CA ARG A 134 -11.21 8.54 -0.06
C ARG A 134 -10.81 9.18 1.26
N ASP A 135 -11.24 10.41 1.51
CA ASP A 135 -10.86 11.17 2.70
C ASP A 135 -11.50 10.59 3.98
N ALA A 136 -12.70 10.04 3.89
CA ALA A 136 -13.33 9.28 4.98
C ALA A 136 -12.51 8.03 5.33
N ALA A 137 -12.15 7.22 4.32
CA ALA A 137 -11.32 6.05 4.53
C ALA A 137 -9.93 6.40 5.11
N PHE A 138 -9.36 7.54 4.70
CA PHE A 138 -8.10 8.03 5.27
C PHE A 138 -8.23 8.38 6.76
N ARG A 139 -9.30 9.09 7.16
CA ARG A 139 -9.57 9.40 8.58
C ARG A 139 -9.79 8.14 9.40
N GLU A 140 -10.58 7.20 8.88
CA GLU A 140 -10.83 5.91 9.52
C GLU A 140 -9.54 5.10 9.72
N ALA A 141 -8.67 5.05 8.70
CA ALA A 141 -7.37 4.39 8.80
C ALA A 141 -6.47 5.00 9.88
N TRP A 142 -6.45 6.34 10.03
CA TRP A 142 -5.70 6.99 11.10
C TRP A 142 -6.28 6.75 12.48
N SER A 143 -7.60 6.64 12.60
CA SER A 143 -8.26 6.21 13.84
C SER A 143 -7.84 4.78 14.19
N ALA A 144 -7.85 3.86 13.22
CA ALA A 144 -7.42 2.48 13.40
C ALA A 144 -5.93 2.38 13.76
N ILE A 145 -5.05 3.23 13.19
CA ILE A 145 -3.65 3.36 13.62
C ILE A 145 -3.53 3.77 15.09
N GLY A 146 -4.39 4.68 15.56
CA GLY A 146 -4.43 5.08 16.97
C GLY A 146 -4.74 3.87 17.87
N SER A 147 -5.81 3.14 17.54
CA SER A 147 -6.17 1.91 18.26
C SER A 147 -5.10 0.83 18.16
N LEU A 148 -4.45 0.66 17.00
CA LEU A 148 -3.33 -0.27 16.79
C LEU A 148 -2.13 0.09 17.66
N THR A 149 -1.84 1.38 17.81
CA THR A 149 -0.79 1.89 18.71
C THR A 149 -1.11 1.57 20.17
N ASP A 150 -2.35 1.74 20.59
CA ASP A 150 -2.78 1.38 21.94
C ASP A 150 -2.71 -0.13 22.18
N ALA A 151 -3.11 -0.93 21.19
CA ALA A 151 -2.99 -2.38 21.26
C ALA A 151 -1.53 -2.80 21.37
N PHE A 152 -0.62 -2.20 20.60
CA PHE A 152 0.83 -2.40 20.70
C PHE A 152 1.37 -2.17 22.12
N HIS A 153 1.00 -1.05 22.75
CA HIS A 153 1.45 -0.76 24.11
C HIS A 153 0.94 -1.75 25.17
N ARG A 154 -0.18 -2.45 24.91
CA ARG A 154 -0.73 -3.47 25.81
C ARG A 154 -0.12 -4.86 25.60
N GLN A 155 0.69 -5.09 24.56
CA GLN A 155 1.23 -6.40 24.26
C GLN A 155 2.37 -6.82 25.21
N ALA A 156 2.64 -8.13 25.23
CA ALA A 156 3.80 -8.66 25.94
C ALA A 156 5.10 -8.22 25.27
N PRO A 157 6.18 -7.95 26.03
CA PRO A 157 7.46 -7.50 25.47
C PRO A 157 8.06 -8.43 24.40
N SER A 158 7.72 -9.73 24.44
CA SER A 158 8.18 -10.73 23.47
C SER A 158 7.66 -10.52 22.05
N THR A 159 6.56 -9.80 21.85
CA THR A 159 5.99 -9.52 20.51
C THR A 159 6.39 -8.14 19.98
N SER A 160 7.07 -7.32 20.79
CA SER A 160 7.30 -5.90 20.52
C SER A 160 8.15 -5.63 19.27
N ALA A 161 9.08 -6.53 18.92
CA ALA A 161 9.90 -6.37 17.72
C ALA A 161 9.04 -6.45 16.45
N VAL A 162 8.26 -7.52 16.31
CA VAL A 162 7.39 -7.75 15.14
C VAL A 162 6.24 -6.75 15.12
N GLY A 163 5.56 -6.57 16.26
CA GLY A 163 4.47 -5.59 16.37
C GLY A 163 4.94 -4.16 16.07
N GLY A 164 6.16 -3.81 16.48
CA GLY A 164 6.76 -2.50 16.24
C GLY A 164 7.07 -2.26 14.77
N GLU A 165 7.64 -3.25 14.06
CA GLU A 165 7.90 -3.16 12.61
C GLU A 165 6.58 -3.04 11.83
N LEU A 166 5.57 -3.86 12.14
CA LEU A 166 4.27 -3.79 11.49
C LEU A 166 3.57 -2.45 11.71
N LEU A 167 3.57 -1.93 12.94
CA LEU A 167 2.99 -0.62 13.26
C LEU A 167 3.71 0.51 12.51
N LEU A 168 5.04 0.48 12.49
CA LEU A 168 5.85 1.50 11.82
C LEU A 168 5.54 1.54 10.31
N GLU A 169 5.56 0.38 9.65
CA GLU A 169 5.34 0.31 8.20
C GLU A 169 3.88 0.63 7.84
N ALA A 170 2.90 0.26 8.68
CA ALA A 170 1.50 0.66 8.49
C ALA A 170 1.31 2.19 8.60
N ARG A 171 1.95 2.83 9.58
CA ARG A 171 1.93 4.31 9.72
C ARG A 171 2.60 5.01 8.55
N GLN A 172 3.71 4.48 8.08
CA GLN A 172 4.42 5.03 6.93
C GLN A 172 3.62 4.84 5.65
N LEU A 173 2.97 3.68 5.46
CA LEU A 173 2.04 3.44 4.35
C LEU A 173 0.95 4.51 4.32
N MET A 174 0.29 4.76 5.47
CA MET A 174 -0.76 5.78 5.53
C MET A 174 -0.23 7.19 5.29
N THR A 175 0.97 7.51 5.76
CA THR A 175 1.62 8.80 5.43
C THR A 175 1.81 8.96 3.91
N GLU A 176 2.22 7.91 3.21
CA GLU A 176 2.41 7.96 1.76
C GLU A 176 1.09 7.99 0.97
N LEU A 177 -0.01 7.54 1.57
CA LEU A 177 -1.37 7.61 1.03
C LEU A 177 -2.11 8.90 1.44
N ALA A 178 -1.43 9.86 2.05
CA ALA A 178 -2.03 11.13 2.43
C ALA A 178 -2.65 11.85 1.22
N PRO A 179 -3.79 12.57 1.41
CA PRO A 179 -4.34 13.44 0.38
C PRO A 179 -3.27 14.37 -0.19
N SER A 180 -3.20 14.46 -1.52
CA SER A 180 -2.36 15.46 -2.19
C SER A 180 -3.03 16.82 -2.01
N THR A 181 -2.36 17.72 -1.30
CA THR A 181 -2.79 19.12 -1.11
C THR A 181 -2.86 19.90 -2.40
#